data_AF-A0A9D1U9K3-F1
#
_entry.id   AF-A0A9D1U9K3-F1
#
_cell.length_a   1.000
_cell.length_b   1.000
_cell.length_c   1.000
_cell.angle_alpha   90.00
_cell.angle_beta   90.00
_cell.angle_gamma   90.00
#
_symmetry.space_group_name_H-M   'P 1'
#
loop_
_entity.id
_entity.type
_entity.pdbx_description
1 polymer ?
#
loop_
_entity_poly.entity_id
_entity_poly.type
_entity_poly.pdbx_seq_one_letter_code
_entity_poly.pdbx_strand_id
1 'polypeptide(L)'
;MPSCKRCGQCCRLGGPVLHRGDLGLLDSFEAPAGEGTAFGLADLVTLRQGELVRDDVIGTLTPLEAECVKIAPAPGRADWQCRFLLRVPGAVPGRDAGCAVYERRPAQCRALDCGDTRGIAALYGHDRASRTDVMRAVGAPEEWLALFPAYEETCAYARIAPLAKLVMPPINPGTPAEKEATEALLETVRYDIAFRKLCVERGHIPEGFLPFLLGRPLSETLDMFGLALTRDNNRLALVRRSRGSYGGPVFPDGKDLYR
;
A
#
# COMPACT_ATOMS: atom_id res chain seq x y z
N MET A 1 -7.46 18.25 -25.77
CA MET A 1 -6.94 17.28 -24.77
C MET A 1 -8.10 16.40 -24.31
N PRO A 2 -7.89 15.09 -24.14
CA PRO A 2 -8.91 14.22 -23.58
C PRO A 2 -9.20 14.65 -22.14
N SER A 3 -10.48 14.88 -21.82
CA SER A 3 -10.94 15.21 -20.47
C SER A 3 -11.49 13.94 -19.80
N CYS A 4 -11.27 13.81 -18.49
CA CYS A 4 -11.77 12.67 -17.73
C CYS A 4 -13.31 12.66 -17.76
N LYS A 5 -13.90 11.55 -18.23
CA LYS A 5 -15.36 11.37 -18.30
C LYS A 5 -16.01 11.05 -16.95
N ARG A 6 -15.23 11.00 -15.87
CA ARG A 6 -15.67 10.64 -14.50
C ARG A 6 -16.38 9.28 -14.41
N CYS A 7 -16.11 8.35 -15.33
CA CYS A 7 -16.70 7.01 -15.35
C CYS A 7 -16.23 6.09 -14.20
N GLY A 8 -15.20 6.51 -13.45
CA GLY A 8 -14.65 5.80 -12.29
C GLY A 8 -13.83 4.54 -12.62
N GLN A 9 -13.60 4.20 -13.90
CA GLN A 9 -12.89 2.97 -14.26
C GLN A 9 -11.49 2.91 -13.65
N CYS A 10 -10.68 3.97 -13.80
CA CYS A 10 -9.36 4.04 -13.18
C CYS A 10 -9.42 4.09 -11.65
N CYS A 11 -10.38 4.83 -11.08
CA CYS A 11 -10.56 4.91 -9.63
C CYS A 11 -10.89 3.54 -9.01
N ARG A 12 -11.56 2.65 -9.76
CA ARG A 12 -11.83 1.27 -9.33
C ARG A 12 -10.60 0.36 -9.42
N LEU A 13 -9.60 0.69 -10.25
CA LEU A 13 -8.32 -0.02 -10.31
C LEU A 13 -7.39 0.42 -9.17
N GLY A 14 -7.46 1.70 -8.79
CA GLY A 14 -6.95 2.19 -7.52
C GLY A 14 -6.61 3.67 -7.49
N GLY A 15 -6.15 4.13 -6.32
CA GLY A 15 -5.67 5.50 -6.14
C GLY A 15 -4.33 5.76 -6.85
N PRO A 16 -4.06 7.01 -7.28
CA PRO A 16 -2.78 7.39 -7.88
C PRO A 16 -1.65 7.37 -6.85
N VAL A 17 -0.45 7.03 -7.31
CA VAL A 17 0.83 7.34 -6.63
C VAL A 17 1.06 8.84 -6.72
N LEU A 18 1.57 9.43 -5.64
CA LEU A 18 1.90 10.85 -5.57
C LEU A 18 3.29 11.11 -6.13
N HIS A 19 3.40 12.19 -6.90
CA HIS A 19 4.67 12.77 -7.34
C HIS A 19 5.01 13.99 -6.49
N ARG A 20 6.27 14.45 -6.47
CA ARG A 20 6.64 15.65 -5.69
C ARG A 20 5.83 16.89 -6.09
N GLY A 21 5.45 16.99 -7.36
CA GLY A 21 4.55 18.04 -7.85
C GLY A 21 3.12 17.99 -7.28
N ASP A 22 2.72 16.90 -6.61
CA ASP A 22 1.41 16.77 -5.97
C ASP A 22 1.40 17.17 -4.49
N LEU A 23 2.56 17.47 -3.90
CA LEU A 23 2.67 17.79 -2.47
C LEU A 23 1.88 19.05 -2.07
N GLY A 24 1.71 20.00 -3.00
CA GLY A 24 0.87 21.19 -2.77
C GLY A 24 -0.63 20.92 -2.75
N LEU A 25 -1.07 19.67 -2.96
CA LEU A 25 -2.48 19.26 -2.82
C LEU A 25 -2.82 18.84 -1.39
N LEU A 26 -1.81 18.62 -0.55
CA LEU A 26 -1.95 18.10 0.80
C LEU A 26 -2.30 19.19 1.81
N ASP A 27 -3.06 18.79 2.82
CA ASP A 27 -3.36 19.60 3.99
C ASP A 27 -2.12 19.79 4.88
N SER A 28 -1.98 20.97 5.49
CA SER A 28 -0.97 21.17 6.53
C SER A 28 -1.35 20.41 7.80
N PHE A 29 -0.34 20.02 8.56
CA PHE A 29 -0.48 19.23 9.77
C PHE A 29 -1.20 20.00 10.89
N GLU A 30 -0.89 21.28 11.06
CA GLU A 30 -1.46 22.14 12.11
C GLU A 30 -2.83 22.75 11.73
N ALA A 31 -3.17 22.77 10.44
CA ALA A 31 -4.45 23.28 9.95
C ALA A 31 -5.09 22.32 8.91
N PRO A 32 -5.45 21.08 9.33
CA PRO A 32 -6.19 20.16 8.47
C PRO A 32 -7.55 20.77 8.08
N ALA A 33 -7.98 20.52 6.83
CA ALA A 33 -8.89 21.35 6.03
C ALA A 33 -10.04 22.13 6.71
N GLY A 34 -10.12 23.42 6.31
CA GLY A 34 -11.38 24.14 6.00
C GLY A 34 -11.75 24.04 4.51
N GLU A 35 -12.63 24.91 3.99
CA GLU A 35 -13.01 24.89 2.56
C GLU A 35 -11.79 25.09 1.65
N GLY A 36 -11.44 24.07 0.86
CA GLY A 36 -10.40 24.17 -0.16
C GLY A 36 -9.11 23.40 0.08
N THR A 37 -9.11 22.28 0.81
CA THR A 37 -7.99 21.30 0.83
C THR A 37 -8.45 19.90 0.37
N ALA A 38 -7.58 19.15 -0.35
CA ALA A 38 -8.05 18.00 -1.15
C ALA A 38 -8.01 16.70 -0.36
N PHE A 39 -6.92 16.47 0.38
CA PHE A 39 -6.70 15.25 1.16
C PHE A 39 -5.49 15.41 2.09
N GLY A 40 -5.52 14.72 3.23
CA GLY A 40 -4.47 14.78 4.26
C GLY A 40 -3.73 13.46 4.44
N LEU A 41 -2.90 13.37 5.49
CA LEU A 41 -2.13 12.16 5.80
C LEU A 41 -3.00 10.90 5.97
N ALA A 42 -4.21 11.06 6.52
CA ALA A 42 -5.15 9.95 6.72
C ALA A 42 -5.70 9.36 5.41
N ASP A 43 -5.49 10.05 4.28
CA ASP A 43 -5.88 9.64 2.94
C ASP A 43 -4.79 8.91 2.16
N LEU A 44 -3.62 8.77 2.77
CA LEU A 44 -2.44 8.21 2.14
C LEU A 44 -2.09 6.83 2.69
N VAL A 45 -1.41 6.05 1.86
CA VAL A 45 -0.77 4.80 2.24
C VAL A 45 0.61 4.74 1.60
N THR A 46 1.57 4.20 2.35
CA THR A 46 2.91 3.95 1.82
C THR A 46 3.02 2.50 1.35
N LEU A 47 3.45 2.33 0.10
CA LEU A 47 3.98 1.08 -0.40
C LEU A 47 5.47 1.07 -0.11
N ARG A 48 5.92 0.15 0.74
CA ARG A 48 7.30 0.18 1.23
C ARG A 48 8.25 -0.47 0.23
N GLN A 49 9.53 -0.18 0.35
CA GLN A 49 10.55 -0.85 -0.45
C GLN A 49 10.49 -2.37 -0.25
N GLY A 50 10.50 -3.13 -1.35
CA GLY A 50 10.34 -4.58 -1.37
C GLY A 50 8.89 -5.08 -1.30
N GLU A 51 7.90 -4.18 -1.19
CA GLU A 51 6.49 -4.56 -1.30
C GLU A 51 6.20 -5.12 -2.70
N LEU A 52 5.49 -6.24 -2.78
CA LEU A 52 5.11 -6.85 -4.06
C LEU A 52 3.93 -6.07 -4.65
N VAL A 53 4.19 -5.34 -5.72
CA VAL A 53 3.18 -4.55 -6.43
C VAL A 53 2.92 -5.16 -7.80
N ARG A 54 1.69 -5.00 -8.31
CA ARG A 54 1.38 -5.41 -9.68
C ARG A 54 2.09 -4.47 -10.64
N ASP A 55 2.96 -5.03 -11.46
CA ASP A 55 3.46 -4.38 -12.66
C ASP A 55 2.44 -4.63 -13.78
N ASP A 56 1.71 -3.59 -14.17
CA ASP A 56 0.69 -3.68 -15.22
C ASP A 56 1.29 -3.81 -16.64
N VAL A 57 2.60 -3.54 -16.81
CA VAL A 57 3.32 -3.71 -18.09
C VAL A 57 3.72 -5.18 -18.27
N ILE A 58 4.25 -5.80 -17.22
CA ILE A 58 4.75 -7.19 -17.25
C ILE A 58 3.65 -8.19 -16.84
N GLY A 59 2.59 -7.73 -16.17
CA GLY A 59 1.46 -8.56 -15.73
C GLY A 59 1.77 -9.45 -14.52
N THR A 60 2.89 -9.20 -13.82
CA THR A 60 3.34 -9.98 -12.66
C THR A 60 3.49 -9.10 -11.42
N LEU A 61 3.62 -9.72 -10.25
CA LEU A 61 3.99 -9.01 -9.03
C LEU A 61 5.50 -8.86 -8.97
N THR A 62 5.97 -7.63 -8.83
CA THR A 62 7.38 -7.30 -8.71
C THR A 62 7.65 -6.58 -7.39
N PRO A 63 8.77 -6.83 -6.71
CA PRO A 63 9.14 -6.08 -5.53
C PRO A 63 9.45 -4.62 -5.91
N LEU A 64 8.92 -3.68 -5.12
CA LEU A 64 9.14 -2.26 -5.34
C LEU A 64 10.59 -1.87 -5.01
N GLU A 65 11.31 -1.25 -5.95
CA GLU A 65 12.73 -0.88 -5.76
C GLU A 65 12.95 0.20 -4.68
N ALA A 66 12.01 1.13 -4.57
CA ALA A 66 12.01 2.22 -3.60
C ALA A 66 10.58 2.52 -3.17
N GLU A 67 10.38 2.95 -1.93
CA GLU A 67 9.04 3.27 -1.43
C GLU A 67 8.31 4.31 -2.29
N CYS A 68 6.98 4.27 -2.25
CA CYS A 68 6.16 5.35 -2.79
C CYS A 68 4.88 5.57 -1.97
N VAL A 69 4.44 6.82 -1.95
CA VAL A 69 3.19 7.21 -1.29
C VAL A 69 2.07 7.28 -2.32
N LYS A 70 0.90 6.74 -2.00
CA LYS A 70 -0.27 6.81 -2.87
C LYS A 70 -1.55 7.10 -2.10
N ILE A 71 -2.60 7.50 -2.81
CA ILE A 71 -3.94 7.60 -2.23
C ILE A 71 -4.40 6.20 -1.78
N ALA A 72 -4.79 6.11 -0.51
CA ALA A 72 -5.24 4.88 0.12
C ALA A 72 -6.60 4.42 -0.45
N PRO A 73 -6.91 3.11 -0.33
CA PRO A 73 -8.28 2.66 -0.51
C PRO A 73 -9.22 3.29 0.53
N ALA A 74 -10.52 3.15 0.30
CA ALA A 74 -11.51 3.49 1.30
C ALA A 74 -11.24 2.70 2.60
N PRO A 75 -11.43 3.29 3.79
CA PRO A 75 -11.24 2.60 5.05
C PRO A 75 -12.00 1.26 5.09
N GLY A 76 -11.32 0.20 5.56
CA GLY A 76 -11.90 -1.14 5.66
C GLY A 76 -12.08 -1.89 4.35
N ARG A 77 -11.60 -1.37 3.21
CA ARG A 77 -11.63 -2.08 1.92
C ARG A 77 -10.26 -2.59 1.49
N ALA A 78 -10.23 -3.84 1.02
CA ALA A 78 -9.04 -4.47 0.44
C ALA A 78 -8.95 -4.34 -1.09
N ASP A 79 -9.97 -3.77 -1.74
CA ASP A 79 -10.13 -3.76 -3.21
C ASP A 79 -9.35 -2.65 -3.93
N TRP A 80 -8.40 -1.99 -3.24
CA TRP A 80 -7.55 -0.89 -3.71
C TRP A 80 -8.25 0.33 -4.32
N GLN A 81 -9.58 0.30 -4.46
CA GLN A 81 -10.37 1.35 -5.08
C GLN A 81 -10.11 2.68 -4.37
N CYS A 82 -9.79 3.70 -5.16
CA CYS A 82 -9.50 5.04 -4.68
C CYS A 82 -10.60 5.51 -3.74
N ARG A 83 -10.22 5.98 -2.53
CA ARG A 83 -11.20 6.44 -1.53
C ARG A 83 -12.05 7.62 -1.99
N PHE A 84 -11.56 8.42 -2.93
CA PHE A 84 -12.29 9.56 -3.48
C PHE A 84 -13.26 9.19 -4.61
N LEU A 85 -13.42 7.89 -4.92
CA LEU A 85 -14.46 7.41 -5.81
C LEU A 85 -15.83 7.64 -5.18
N LEU A 86 -16.60 8.56 -5.76
CA LEU A 86 -18.02 8.72 -5.45
C LEU A 86 -18.81 7.74 -6.31
N ARG A 87 -19.78 7.05 -5.73
CA ARG A 87 -20.74 6.21 -6.47
C ARG A 87 -22.07 6.94 -6.55
N VAL A 88 -22.72 6.88 -7.70
CA VAL A 88 -24.03 7.49 -7.95
C VAL A 88 -25.05 6.36 -8.11
N PRO A 89 -25.79 6.00 -7.05
CA PRO A 89 -26.81 4.96 -7.13
C PRO A 89 -27.90 5.32 -8.15
N GLY A 90 -28.38 4.33 -8.91
CA GLY A 90 -29.46 4.51 -9.89
C GLY A 90 -29.07 5.23 -11.19
N ALA A 91 -27.79 5.59 -11.37
CA ALA A 91 -27.30 6.16 -12.61
C ALA A 91 -27.08 5.11 -13.71
N VAL A 92 -27.12 5.56 -14.96
CA VAL A 92 -26.82 4.73 -16.13
C VAL A 92 -25.36 4.27 -16.09
N PRO A 93 -25.05 3.01 -16.48
CA PRO A 93 -23.67 2.53 -16.57
C PRO A 93 -22.75 3.50 -17.33
N GLY A 94 -21.57 3.80 -16.76
CA GLY A 94 -20.63 4.77 -17.30
C GLY A 94 -20.86 6.23 -16.82
N ARG A 95 -21.95 6.49 -16.08
CA ARG A 95 -22.19 7.73 -15.32
C ARG A 95 -22.50 7.46 -13.85
N ASP A 96 -22.17 6.27 -13.37
CA ASP A 96 -22.40 5.78 -12.01
C ASP A 96 -21.31 6.19 -11.01
N ALA A 97 -20.40 7.08 -11.42
CA ALA A 97 -19.23 7.45 -10.65
C ALA A 97 -18.92 8.95 -10.69
N GLY A 98 -18.17 9.38 -9.68
CA GLY A 98 -17.61 10.71 -9.55
C GLY A 98 -16.28 10.68 -8.79
N CYS A 99 -15.69 11.86 -8.62
CA CYS A 99 -14.45 12.04 -7.86
C CYS A 99 -14.63 13.21 -6.92
N ALA A 100 -14.41 12.99 -5.62
CA ALA A 100 -14.55 14.02 -4.58
C ALA A 100 -13.49 15.12 -4.69
N VAL A 101 -12.33 14.80 -5.27
CA VAL A 101 -11.18 15.71 -5.42
C VAL A 101 -10.93 16.09 -6.88
N TYR A 102 -11.97 16.11 -7.73
CA TYR A 102 -11.82 16.22 -9.18
C TYR A 102 -11.01 17.46 -9.63
N GLU A 103 -11.24 18.63 -9.03
CA GLU A 103 -10.52 19.85 -9.37
C GLU A 103 -9.06 19.84 -8.88
N ARG A 104 -8.75 18.96 -7.91
CA ARG A 104 -7.43 18.83 -7.27
C ARG A 104 -6.87 17.42 -7.37
N ARG A 105 -7.10 16.79 -8.52
CA ARG A 105 -6.59 15.46 -8.84
C ARG A 105 -5.07 15.45 -8.93
N PRO A 106 -4.36 14.44 -8.40
CA PRO A 106 -2.92 14.26 -8.56
C PRO A 106 -2.46 14.12 -10.02
N ALA A 107 -1.16 14.22 -10.26
CA ALA A 107 -0.53 14.23 -11.59
C ALA A 107 -0.93 13.01 -12.42
N GLN A 108 -0.88 11.81 -11.86
CA GLN A 108 -1.31 10.59 -12.55
C GLN A 108 -2.77 10.64 -13.00
N CYS A 109 -3.66 11.20 -12.18
CA CYS A 109 -5.07 11.36 -12.53
C CYS A 109 -5.31 12.43 -13.59
N ARG A 110 -4.44 13.45 -13.69
CA ARG A 110 -4.48 14.48 -14.73
C ARG A 110 -3.92 13.96 -16.07
N ALA A 111 -2.90 13.11 -16.00
CA ALA A 111 -2.23 12.52 -17.16
C ALA A 111 -2.96 11.31 -17.76
N LEU A 112 -3.91 10.72 -17.03
CA LEU A 112 -4.65 9.56 -17.51
C LEU A 112 -5.56 9.91 -18.70
N ASP A 113 -5.31 9.26 -19.81
CA ASP A 113 -6.17 9.22 -20.99
C ASP A 113 -6.64 7.78 -21.26
N CYS A 114 -7.95 7.60 -21.40
CA CYS A 114 -8.57 6.30 -21.67
C CYS A 114 -8.24 5.76 -23.07
N GLY A 115 -7.87 6.63 -24.02
CA GLY A 115 -7.50 6.24 -25.39
C GLY A 115 -6.00 6.04 -25.59
N ASP A 116 -5.16 6.53 -24.66
CA ASP A 116 -3.70 6.52 -24.77
C ASP A 116 -3.02 6.54 -23.39
N THR A 117 -2.43 5.41 -22.98
CA THR A 117 -1.80 5.29 -21.67
C THR A 117 -0.35 5.81 -21.63
N ARG A 118 0.20 6.34 -22.73
CA ARG A 118 1.60 6.82 -22.76
C ARG A 118 1.87 7.93 -21.75
N GLY A 119 0.90 8.81 -21.51
CA GLY A 119 1.04 9.91 -20.53
C GLY A 119 1.23 9.42 -19.10
N ILE A 120 0.46 8.40 -18.68
CA ILE A 120 0.62 7.81 -17.34
C ILE A 120 1.87 6.90 -17.26
N ALA A 121 2.22 6.23 -18.36
CA ALA A 121 3.44 5.43 -18.44
C ALA A 121 4.71 6.29 -18.31
N ALA A 122 4.72 7.51 -18.87
CA ALA A 122 5.84 8.44 -18.70
C ALA A 122 6.04 8.93 -17.25
N LEU A 123 4.98 8.89 -16.44
CA LEU A 123 5.06 9.18 -15.00
C LEU A 123 5.47 7.95 -14.17
N TYR A 124 5.51 6.77 -14.78
CA TYR A 124 5.83 5.53 -14.09
C TYR A 124 7.33 5.49 -13.74
N GLY A 125 7.63 5.48 -12.44
CA GLY A 125 9.01 5.42 -11.92
C GLY A 125 9.74 6.76 -11.85
N HIS A 126 9.11 7.85 -12.27
CA HIS A 126 9.68 9.20 -12.19
C HIS A 126 9.20 9.96 -10.95
N ASP A 127 10.07 10.74 -10.30
CA ASP A 127 9.79 11.77 -9.27
C ASP A 127 8.67 11.44 -8.26
N ARG A 128 8.63 10.20 -7.77
CA ARG A 128 7.66 9.75 -6.76
C ARG A 128 7.95 10.44 -5.43
N ALA A 129 6.89 10.83 -4.73
CA ALA A 129 7.02 11.35 -3.38
C ALA A 129 7.33 10.22 -2.38
N SER A 130 8.35 10.43 -1.56
CA SER A 130 8.64 9.60 -0.38
C SER A 130 7.79 10.02 0.82
N ARG A 131 7.79 9.20 1.89
CA ARG A 131 7.18 9.59 3.17
C ARG A 131 7.80 10.87 3.73
N THR A 132 9.12 11.00 3.61
CA THR A 132 9.87 12.17 4.06
C THR A 132 9.47 13.43 3.31
N ASP A 133 9.29 13.35 1.98
CA ASP A 133 8.84 14.49 1.18
C ASP A 133 7.46 14.97 1.62
N VAL A 134 6.53 14.03 1.86
CA VAL A 134 5.17 14.33 2.35
C VAL A 134 5.21 14.96 3.74
N MET A 135 5.96 14.38 4.68
CA MET A 135 6.06 14.92 6.04
C MET A 135 6.59 16.35 6.07
N ARG A 136 7.64 16.65 5.30
CA ARG A 136 8.17 18.00 5.17
C ARG A 136 7.15 18.96 4.57
N ALA A 137 6.45 18.53 3.52
CA ALA A 137 5.46 19.36 2.83
C ALA A 137 4.29 19.76 3.73
N VAL A 138 3.82 18.85 4.59
CA VAL A 138 2.70 19.13 5.51
C VAL A 138 3.14 19.79 6.82
N GLY A 139 4.44 19.89 7.08
CA GLY A 139 4.95 20.37 8.37
C GLY A 139 4.66 19.41 9.53
N ALA A 140 4.73 18.10 9.29
CA ALA A 140 4.56 17.10 10.33
C ALA A 140 5.75 17.11 11.32
N PRO A 141 5.55 16.66 12.57
CA PRO A 141 6.60 16.65 13.59
C PRO A 141 7.82 15.83 13.15
N GLU A 142 9.03 16.41 13.30
CA GLU A 142 10.28 15.81 12.80
C GLU A 142 10.60 14.48 13.50
N GLU A 143 10.20 14.33 14.77
CA GLU A 143 10.37 13.12 15.55
C GLU A 143 9.69 11.90 14.93
N TRP A 144 8.63 12.07 14.13
CA TRP A 144 7.95 10.96 13.47
C TRP A 144 8.79 10.39 12.32
N LEU A 145 9.76 11.14 11.77
CA LEU A 145 10.67 10.61 10.74
C LEU A 145 11.51 9.44 11.27
N ALA A 146 11.83 9.44 12.57
CA ALA A 146 12.59 8.37 13.20
C ALA A 146 11.81 7.03 13.27
N LEU A 147 10.47 7.08 13.13
CA LEU A 147 9.64 5.87 13.10
C LEU A 147 9.94 5.01 11.87
N PHE A 148 10.30 5.62 10.74
CA PHE A 148 10.51 4.89 9.49
C PHE A 148 11.67 3.89 9.60
N PRO A 149 12.91 4.32 9.91
CA PRO A 149 14.02 3.37 10.06
C PRO A 149 13.81 2.41 11.24
N ALA A 150 13.22 2.87 12.35
CA ALA A 150 12.94 2.01 13.50
C ALA A 150 11.98 0.86 13.16
N TYR A 151 10.94 1.15 12.38
CA TYR A 151 10.02 0.14 11.91
C TYR A 151 10.65 -0.80 10.86
N GLU A 152 11.40 -0.24 9.90
CA GLU A 152 12.06 -1.05 8.86
C GLU A 152 13.13 -2.00 9.41
N GLU A 153 13.79 -1.66 10.53
CA GLU A 153 14.81 -2.52 11.15
C GLU A 153 14.30 -3.95 11.39
N THR A 154 13.05 -4.08 11.83
CA THR A 154 12.41 -5.38 12.10
C THR A 154 11.47 -5.79 10.97
N CYS A 155 10.68 -4.86 10.45
CA CYS A 155 9.58 -5.16 9.54
C CYS A 155 9.94 -5.04 8.05
N ALA A 156 11.19 -4.76 7.66
CA ALA A 156 11.53 -4.64 6.23
C ALA A 156 11.22 -5.90 5.43
N TYR A 157 10.68 -5.72 4.22
CA TYR A 157 10.38 -6.85 3.33
C TYR A 157 11.63 -7.62 2.92
N ALA A 158 12.81 -6.99 2.91
CA ALA A 158 14.09 -7.67 2.70
C ALA A 158 14.37 -8.77 3.76
N ARG A 159 13.83 -8.62 4.98
CA ARG A 159 13.89 -9.64 6.04
C ARG A 159 12.76 -10.66 5.95
N ILE A 160 11.56 -10.20 5.59
CA ILE A 160 10.35 -11.03 5.55
C ILE A 160 10.34 -11.98 4.35
N ALA A 161 10.72 -11.53 3.16
CA ALA A 161 10.61 -12.30 1.93
C ALA A 161 11.40 -13.63 1.95
N PRO A 162 12.67 -13.67 2.45
CA PRO A 162 13.39 -14.95 2.61
C PRO A 162 12.70 -15.92 3.56
N LEU A 163 12.16 -15.42 4.69
CA LEU A 163 11.44 -16.26 5.65
C LEU A 163 10.16 -16.81 5.02
N ALA A 164 9.40 -15.98 4.31
CA ALA A 164 8.19 -16.40 3.62
C ALA A 164 8.48 -17.50 2.57
N LYS A 165 9.61 -17.41 1.86
CA LYS A 165 10.07 -18.44 0.92
C LYS A 165 10.35 -19.78 1.60
N LEU A 166 10.84 -19.77 2.85
CA LEU A 166 11.07 -20.97 3.65
C LEU A 166 9.79 -21.59 4.21
N VAL A 167 8.74 -20.77 4.44
CA VAL A 167 7.42 -21.25 4.90
C VAL A 167 6.55 -21.78 3.74
N MET A 168 6.77 -21.32 2.52
CA MET A 168 5.98 -21.67 1.33
C MET A 168 6.36 -22.95 0.53
N PRO A 169 7.41 -23.77 0.81
CA PRO A 169 7.80 -24.84 -0.10
C PRO A 169 6.85 -26.06 -0.04
N PRO A 170 6.64 -26.75 -1.20
CA PRO A 170 5.73 -27.89 -1.29
C PRO A 170 6.34 -29.25 -0.92
N ILE A 171 7.62 -29.34 -0.53
CA ILE A 171 8.37 -30.61 -0.63
C ILE A 171 8.67 -31.28 0.72
N ASN A 172 8.73 -30.56 1.85
CA ASN A 172 8.90 -31.19 3.16
C ASN A 172 8.25 -30.35 4.29
N PRO A 173 6.97 -30.57 4.63
CA PRO A 173 6.37 -29.92 5.79
C PRO A 173 7.07 -30.38 7.08
N GLY A 174 7.35 -29.44 7.98
CA GLY A 174 7.82 -29.70 9.34
C GLY A 174 9.34 -29.75 9.53
N THR A 175 10.14 -29.28 8.57
CA THR A 175 11.60 -29.15 8.75
C THR A 175 11.94 -28.15 9.88
N PRO A 176 13.10 -28.29 10.55
CA PRO A 176 13.55 -27.31 11.54
C PRO A 176 13.61 -25.88 10.97
N ALA A 177 14.11 -25.74 9.74
CA ALA A 177 14.20 -24.44 9.06
C ALA A 177 12.83 -23.80 8.78
N GLU A 178 11.82 -24.59 8.36
CA GLU A 178 10.45 -24.08 8.18
C GLU A 178 9.86 -23.62 9.51
N LYS A 179 10.05 -24.39 10.59
CA LYS A 179 9.55 -24.05 11.93
C LYS A 179 10.19 -22.76 12.46
N GLU A 180 11.51 -22.63 12.30
CA GLU A 180 12.26 -21.43 12.68
C GLU A 180 11.81 -20.22 11.87
N ALA A 181 11.66 -20.36 10.54
CA ALA A 181 11.17 -19.28 9.69
C ALA A 181 9.71 -18.88 10.03
N THR A 182 8.87 -19.85 10.37
CA THR A 182 7.48 -19.61 10.80
C THR A 182 7.45 -18.81 12.10
N GLU A 183 8.25 -19.19 13.10
CA GLU A 183 8.30 -18.48 14.37
C GLU A 183 8.87 -17.06 14.20
N ALA A 184 9.95 -16.90 13.41
CA ALA A 184 10.53 -15.60 13.11
C ALA A 184 9.54 -14.65 12.39
N LEU A 185 8.74 -15.18 11.46
CA LEU A 185 7.65 -14.39 10.83
C LEU A 185 6.58 -14.01 11.84
N LEU A 186 6.13 -14.94 12.68
CA LEU A 186 5.14 -14.65 13.72
C LEU A 186 5.66 -13.62 14.73
N GLU A 187 6.94 -13.66 15.08
CA GLU A 187 7.59 -12.64 15.92
C GLU A 187 7.59 -11.27 15.24
N THR A 188 7.95 -11.22 13.95
CA THR A 188 7.92 -9.98 13.16
C THR A 188 6.50 -9.40 13.08
N VAL A 189 5.47 -10.25 12.93
CA VAL A 189 4.06 -9.82 12.95
C VAL A 189 3.65 -9.31 14.34
N ARG A 190 4.07 -9.98 15.42
CA ARG A 190 3.79 -9.52 16.79
C ARG A 190 4.45 -8.18 17.06
N TYR A 191 5.68 -7.99 16.58
CA TYR A 191 6.37 -6.72 16.62
C TYR A 191 5.60 -5.63 15.87
N ASP A 192 5.19 -5.88 14.63
CA ASP A 192 4.38 -4.95 13.83
C ASP A 192 3.12 -4.47 14.59
N ILE A 193 2.36 -5.42 15.15
CA ILE A 193 1.15 -5.13 15.94
C ILE A 193 1.49 -4.28 17.17
N ALA A 194 2.54 -4.65 17.92
CA ALA A 194 2.95 -3.93 19.12
C ALA A 194 3.47 -2.52 18.80
N PHE A 195 4.26 -2.37 17.73
CA PHE A 195 4.83 -1.11 17.30
C PHE A 195 3.73 -0.12 16.88
N ARG A 196 2.77 -0.57 16.07
CA ARG A 196 1.59 0.22 15.68
C ARG A 196 0.79 0.67 16.89
N LYS A 197 0.56 -0.24 17.85
CA LYS A 197 -0.13 0.07 19.11
C LYS A 197 0.60 1.12 19.93
N LEU A 198 1.93 1.00 20.07
CA LEU A 198 2.75 1.97 20.79
C LEU A 198 2.76 3.36 20.13
N CYS A 199 2.77 3.41 18.79
CA CYS A 199 2.66 4.68 18.05
C CYS A 199 1.39 5.45 18.45
N VAL A 200 0.26 4.76 18.58
CA VAL A 200 -1.01 5.38 18.99
C VAL A 200 -1.02 5.72 20.47
N GLU A 201 -0.74 4.74 21.33
CA GLU A 201 -0.91 4.88 22.79
C GLU A 201 0.14 5.76 23.46
N ARG A 202 1.37 5.78 22.94
CA ARG A 202 2.50 6.49 23.54
C ARG A 202 3.02 7.62 22.66
N GLY A 203 3.02 7.40 21.34
CA GLY A 203 3.37 8.43 20.36
C GLY A 203 2.27 9.44 20.10
N HIS A 204 1.04 9.21 20.62
CA HIS A 204 -0.14 10.04 20.38
C HIS A 204 -0.43 10.25 18.87
N ILE A 205 -0.02 9.29 18.05
CA ILE A 205 -0.21 9.35 16.60
C ILE A 205 -1.65 8.95 16.28
N PRO A 206 -2.40 9.76 15.53
CA PRO A 206 -3.73 9.36 15.07
C PRO A 206 -3.66 8.05 14.29
N GLU A 207 -4.50 7.08 14.64
CA GLU A 207 -4.51 5.75 14.03
C GLU A 207 -4.65 5.80 12.50
N GLY A 208 -5.43 6.77 11.99
CA GLY A 208 -5.61 7.01 10.57
C GLY A 208 -4.33 7.39 9.82
N PHE A 209 -3.26 7.82 10.50
CA PHE A 209 -1.97 8.15 9.87
C PHE A 209 -1.04 6.95 9.76
N LEU A 210 -1.30 5.85 10.47
CA LEU A 210 -0.43 4.67 10.44
C LEU A 210 -0.26 4.05 9.04
N PRO A 211 -1.28 3.98 8.16
CA PRO A 211 -1.09 3.49 6.79
C PRO A 211 -0.09 4.34 5.99
N PHE A 212 -0.06 5.65 6.22
CA PHE A 212 0.94 6.54 5.63
C PHE A 212 2.31 6.31 6.29
N LEU A 213 2.39 6.35 7.62
CA LEU A 213 3.68 6.31 8.33
C LEU A 213 4.38 4.95 8.23
N LEU A 214 3.64 3.85 8.33
CA LEU A 214 4.18 2.49 8.46
C LEU A 214 3.76 1.56 7.31
N GLY A 215 3.01 2.06 6.33
CA GLY A 215 2.40 1.23 5.30
C GLY A 215 1.29 0.32 5.85
N ARG A 216 0.88 -0.65 5.04
CA ARG A 216 -0.13 -1.65 5.41
C ARG A 216 0.40 -2.59 6.51
N PRO A 217 -0.46 -3.03 7.45
CA PRO A 217 -0.08 -4.02 8.47
C PRO A 217 0.48 -5.30 7.85
N LEU A 218 1.45 -5.95 8.52
CA LEU A 218 2.00 -7.21 8.03
C LEU A 218 0.95 -8.31 7.96
N SER A 219 -0.09 -8.24 8.80
CA SER A 219 -1.24 -9.13 8.72
C SER A 219 -2.01 -9.06 7.41
N GLU A 220 -1.90 -7.95 6.68
CA GLU A 220 -2.51 -7.79 5.35
C GLU A 220 -1.53 -8.05 4.20
N THR A 221 -0.23 -7.79 4.41
CA THR A 221 0.77 -7.84 3.34
C THR A 221 1.39 -9.23 3.20
N LEU A 222 1.31 -10.07 4.24
CA LEU A 222 1.67 -11.49 4.13
C LEU A 222 0.90 -12.24 3.03
N ASP A 223 -0.30 -11.76 2.68
CA ASP A 223 -1.07 -12.25 1.53
C ASP A 223 -0.26 -12.25 0.25
N MET A 224 0.62 -11.26 0.08
CA MET A 224 1.42 -11.13 -1.12
C MET A 224 2.41 -12.30 -1.30
N PHE A 225 2.73 -12.99 -0.19
CA PHE A 225 3.56 -14.19 -0.15
C PHE A 225 2.75 -15.49 -0.14
N GLY A 226 1.42 -15.44 -0.31
CA GLY A 226 0.54 -16.61 -0.23
C GLY A 226 0.26 -17.10 1.19
N LEU A 227 0.59 -16.30 2.20
CA LEU A 227 0.40 -16.59 3.62
C LEU A 227 -0.78 -15.78 4.17
N ALA A 228 -1.51 -16.36 5.13
CA ALA A 228 -2.52 -15.67 5.90
C ALA A 228 -2.31 -15.92 7.40
N LEU A 229 -2.77 -14.98 8.22
CA LEU A 229 -2.78 -15.16 9.67
C LEU A 229 -4.15 -15.68 10.12
N THR A 230 -4.13 -16.67 10.99
CA THR A 230 -5.30 -17.08 11.76
C THR A 230 -5.04 -16.82 13.24
N ARG A 231 -6.13 -16.65 14.00
CA ARG A 231 -6.09 -16.63 15.46
C ARG A 231 -6.76 -17.89 15.96
N ASP A 232 -6.03 -18.69 16.72
CA ASP A 232 -6.57 -19.83 17.46
C ASP A 232 -6.23 -19.67 18.95
N ASN A 233 -7.25 -19.67 19.81
CA ASN A 233 -7.11 -19.52 21.26
C ASN A 233 -6.17 -18.38 21.68
N ASN A 234 -6.32 -17.21 21.07
CA ASN A 234 -5.51 -16.01 21.28
C ASN A 234 -4.03 -16.12 20.86
N ARG A 235 -3.63 -17.20 20.17
CA ARG A 235 -2.32 -17.35 19.54
C ARG A 235 -2.44 -17.10 18.04
N LEU A 236 -1.47 -16.36 17.49
CA LEU A 236 -1.35 -16.16 16.06
C LEU A 236 -0.72 -17.40 15.44
N ALA A 237 -1.28 -17.85 14.31
CA ALA A 237 -0.72 -18.91 13.49
C ALA A 237 -0.67 -18.47 12.03
N LEU A 238 0.30 -19.00 11.28
CA LEU A 238 0.39 -18.81 9.84
C LEU A 238 -0.28 -19.99 9.13
N VAL A 239 -1.12 -19.68 8.15
CA VAL A 239 -1.71 -20.66 7.26
C VAL A 239 -1.38 -20.31 5.81
N ARG A 240 -1.27 -21.34 4.97
CA ARG A 240 -1.12 -21.15 3.53
C ARG A 240 -2.49 -20.89 2.93
N ARG A 241 -2.59 -19.95 1.99
CA ARG A 241 -3.85 -19.75 1.24
C ARG A 241 -4.05 -20.90 0.25
N SER A 242 -5.25 -21.49 0.22
CA SER A 242 -5.61 -22.50 -0.78
C SER A 242 -5.65 -21.87 -2.19
N ARG A 243 -5.13 -22.62 -3.18
CA ARG A 243 -5.10 -22.22 -4.61
C ARG A 243 -6.53 -21.91 -5.08
N GLY A 244 -6.85 -20.63 -5.23
CA GLY A 244 -8.17 -20.20 -5.73
C GLY A 244 -8.21 -18.84 -6.43
N SER A 245 -7.19 -17.97 -6.28
CA SER A 245 -7.20 -16.67 -6.98
C SER A 245 -5.83 -16.00 -7.11
N TYR A 246 -4.73 -16.67 -6.72
CA TYR A 246 -3.42 -16.06 -6.62
C TYR A 246 -2.48 -16.67 -7.67
N GLY A 247 -2.23 -15.94 -8.76
CA GLY A 247 -0.98 -16.10 -9.51
C GLY A 247 0.12 -15.53 -8.62
N GLY A 248 1.01 -16.38 -8.13
CA GLY A 248 2.01 -15.99 -7.13
C GLY A 248 2.94 -14.89 -7.62
N PRO A 249 3.70 -14.27 -6.71
CA PRO A 249 4.83 -13.45 -7.14
C PRO A 249 5.83 -14.33 -7.88
N VAL A 250 6.19 -13.87 -9.09
CA VAL A 250 7.38 -14.34 -9.78
C VAL A 250 8.52 -13.46 -9.27
N PHE A 251 9.42 -14.03 -8.48
CA PHE A 251 10.54 -13.28 -7.93
C PHE A 251 11.54 -12.90 -9.05
N PRO A 252 12.41 -11.89 -8.83
CA PRO A 252 13.40 -11.43 -9.83
C PRO A 252 14.35 -12.53 -10.34
N ASP A 253 14.44 -13.67 -9.64
CA ASP A 253 15.18 -14.86 -10.07
C ASP A 253 14.42 -15.69 -11.14
N GLY A 254 13.30 -15.18 -11.65
CA GLY A 254 12.48 -15.82 -12.68
C GLY A 254 11.74 -17.06 -12.19
N LYS A 255 11.80 -17.37 -10.89
CA LYS A 255 11.10 -18.51 -10.31
C LYS A 255 9.72 -18.08 -9.87
N ASP A 256 8.73 -18.50 -10.65
CA ASP A 256 7.37 -18.61 -10.17
C ASP A 256 7.40 -19.59 -8.98
N LEU A 257 6.90 -19.18 -7.81
CA LEU A 257 6.83 -20.05 -6.62
C LEU A 257 6.11 -21.38 -6.90
N TYR A 258 5.39 -21.45 -8.03
CA TYR A 258 4.56 -22.57 -8.46
C TYR A 258 5.10 -23.38 -9.65
N ARG A 259 6.30 -23.09 -10.17
CA ARG A 259 6.98 -23.91 -11.20
C ARG A 259 8.38 -24.35 -10.80
#